data_AF-A0A925P160-F1
#
_entry.id   AF-A0A925P160-F1
#
_cell.length_a   1.000
_cell.length_b   1.000
_cell.length_c   1.000
_cell.angle_alpha   90.00
_cell.angle_beta   90.00
_cell.angle_gamma   90.00
#
_symmetry.space_group_name_H-M   'P 1'
#
loop_
_entity.id
_entity.type
_entity.pdbx_description
1 polymer ?
#
loop_
_entity_poly.entity_id
_entity_poly.type
_entity_poly.pdbx_seq_one_letter_code
_entity_poly.pdbx_strand_id
1 'polypeptide(L)'
;MPAPEQQACAVPFNPFLAAIASRKKCGHALFLCAVVVAISVSGCGERKKMLSIGSGGTGGVYYPLGGGFANLLSARLTGYQVTSEVTGGSVDNLKLVGSASADIGFAMADATWDAFNGRDKFEGGKLPVRTLAVLYPNHMHAVTVEGAGIATMQDIKGKRVSVGSPGSAT
;
A
#
# COMPACT_ATOMS: atom_id res chain seq x y z
N MET A 1 19.79 20.03 -16.23
CA MET A 1 19.34 19.05 -15.22
C MET A 1 20.33 19.15 -14.07
N PRO A 2 19.97 19.77 -12.92
CA PRO A 2 20.89 19.80 -11.79
C PRO A 2 20.98 18.40 -11.16
N ALA A 3 22.20 17.98 -10.81
CA ALA A 3 22.49 16.71 -10.17
C ALA A 3 21.78 16.62 -8.80
N PRO A 4 21.42 15.40 -8.33
CA PRO A 4 20.82 15.25 -7.01
C PRO A 4 21.85 15.61 -5.95
N GLU A 5 21.49 16.62 -5.15
CA GLU A 5 22.22 17.11 -3.99
C GLU A 5 22.45 15.95 -3.02
N GLN A 6 23.71 15.52 -2.90
CA GLN A 6 24.10 14.46 -1.98
C GLN A 6 24.02 15.01 -0.55
N GLN A 7 22.92 14.70 0.13
CA GLN A 7 22.80 14.97 1.55
C GLN A 7 23.76 14.03 2.30
N ALA A 8 24.92 14.58 2.65
CA ALA A 8 25.99 13.87 3.32
C ALA A 8 25.49 13.28 4.66
N CYS A 9 25.52 11.95 4.76
CA CYS A 9 25.39 11.25 6.03
C CYS A 9 26.57 11.66 6.94
N ALA A 10 26.32 12.56 7.88
CA ALA A 10 27.26 12.87 8.95
C ALA A 10 27.41 11.64 9.85
N VAL A 11 28.52 10.93 9.73
CA VAL A 11 28.92 9.87 10.66
C VAL A 11 29.29 10.55 11.98
N PRO A 12 28.73 10.18 13.14
CA PRO A 12 29.20 10.72 14.41
C PRO A 12 30.64 10.26 14.62
N PHE A 13 31.58 11.21 14.63
CA PHE A 13 32.99 10.98 14.88
C PHE A 13 33.14 10.51 16.34
N ASN A 14 33.25 9.20 16.57
CA ASN A 14 33.40 8.65 17.91
C ASN A 14 34.88 8.74 18.34
N PRO A 15 35.23 9.58 19.34
CA PRO A 15 36.63 9.85 19.71
C PRO A 15 37.34 8.65 20.37
N PHE A 16 36.63 7.54 20.62
CA PHE A 16 37.22 6.34 21.24
C PHE A 16 38.18 5.56 20.32
N LEU A 17 38.18 5.80 18.99
CA LEU A 17 39.04 5.06 18.06
C LEU A 17 40.53 5.46 18.11
N ALA A 18 40.88 6.60 18.70
CA ALA A 18 42.26 7.11 18.67
C ALA A 18 43.20 6.43 19.69
N ALA A 19 42.68 5.67 20.66
CA ALA A 19 43.46 5.25 21.83
C ALA A 19 44.18 3.89 21.73
N ILE A 20 44.03 3.13 20.63
CA ILE A 20 44.50 1.72 20.57
C ILE A 20 45.78 1.55 19.71
N ALA A 21 46.38 2.64 19.23
CA ALA A 21 47.54 2.58 18.33
C ALA A 21 48.91 2.34 19.01
N SER A 22 48.98 1.94 20.28
CA SER A 22 50.28 1.71 20.95
C SER A 22 50.25 0.56 21.94
N ARG A 23 50.25 -0.69 21.44
CA ARG A 23 50.82 -1.85 22.16
C ARG A 23 51.18 -2.96 21.16
N LYS A 24 52.49 -3.13 20.96
CA LYS A 24 53.09 -4.22 20.17
C LYS A 24 52.93 -5.54 20.93
N LYS A 25 51.96 -6.39 20.56
CA LYS A 25 51.91 -7.88 20.70
C LYS A 25 50.48 -8.39 20.47
N CYS A 26 50.36 -9.62 19.95
CA CYS A 26 49.14 -10.40 19.65
C CYS A 26 48.43 -10.09 18.32
N GLY A 27 48.82 -10.81 17.26
CA GLY A 27 48.15 -10.85 15.96
C GLY A 27 46.68 -11.33 15.97
N HIS A 28 46.19 -11.88 17.09
CA HIS A 28 44.77 -12.24 17.25
C HIS A 28 43.85 -11.03 17.47
N ALA A 29 44.36 -9.95 18.08
CA ALA A 29 43.57 -8.72 18.30
C ALA A 29 43.38 -7.91 17.01
N LEU A 30 44.36 -7.99 16.09
CA LEU A 30 44.31 -7.33 14.78
C LEU A 30 43.30 -8.01 13.85
N PHE A 31 43.18 -9.34 13.93
CA PHE A 31 42.22 -10.11 13.14
C PHE A 31 40.77 -9.88 13.61
N LEU A 32 40.54 -9.77 14.93
CA LEU A 32 39.22 -9.44 15.48
C LEU A 32 38.77 -8.02 15.11
N CYS A 33 39.65 -7.03 15.13
CA CYS A 33 39.31 -5.67 14.70
C CYS A 33 38.98 -5.58 13.20
N ALA A 34 39.70 -6.32 12.34
CA ALA A 34 39.41 -6.36 10.91
C ALA A 34 38.01 -6.95 10.60
N VAL A 35 37.59 -7.96 11.37
CA VAL A 35 36.24 -8.56 11.25
C VAL A 35 35.15 -7.58 11.71
N VAL A 36 35.37 -6.82 12.79
CA VAL A 36 34.39 -5.83 13.28
C VAL A 36 34.26 -4.62 12.34
N VAL A 37 35.36 -4.19 11.71
CA VAL A 37 35.33 -3.14 10.68
C VAL A 37 34.63 -3.62 9.39
N ALA A 38 34.83 -4.88 8.99
CA ALA A 38 34.16 -5.45 7.81
C ALA A 38 32.63 -5.58 8.00
N ILE A 39 32.15 -5.84 9.21
CA ILE A 39 30.70 -5.89 9.52
C ILE A 39 30.07 -4.50 9.51
N SER A 40 30.86 -3.44 9.72
CA SER A 40 30.36 -2.05 9.80
C SER A 40 30.11 -1.39 8.43
N VAL A 41 30.54 -2.01 7.33
CA VAL A 41 30.44 -1.45 5.96
C VAL A 41 29.25 -2.02 5.15
N SER A 42 28.52 -3.01 5.67
CA SER A 42 27.45 -3.70 4.93
C SER A 42 26.08 -2.98 4.93
N GLY A 43 26.03 -1.69 5.25
CA GLY A 43 24.76 -0.99 5.56
C GLY A 43 24.27 0.07 4.57
N CYS A 44 24.98 0.39 3.49
CA CYS A 44 24.60 1.49 2.59
C CYS A 44 23.77 0.98 1.39
N GLY A 45 22.62 0.38 1.67
CA GLY A 45 21.58 0.14 0.68
C GLY A 45 20.58 1.31 0.69
N GLU A 46 20.21 1.83 -0.47
CA GLU A 46 19.14 2.83 -0.58
C GLU A 46 17.83 2.23 -0.07
N ARG A 47 17.37 2.65 1.12
CA ARG A 47 16.12 2.15 1.70
C ARG A 47 14.95 2.68 0.89
N LYS A 48 14.35 1.80 0.08
CA LYS A 48 13.12 2.11 -0.65
C LYS A 48 11.99 2.46 0.33
N LYS A 49 11.18 3.46 -0.02
CA LYS A 49 9.92 3.78 0.63
C LYS A 49 8.86 2.78 0.18
N MET A 50 8.10 2.23 1.12
CA MET A 50 7.00 1.33 0.81
C MET A 50 5.75 2.15 0.51
N LEU A 51 5.01 1.77 -0.53
CA LEU A 51 3.66 2.26 -0.79
C LEU A 51 2.71 1.07 -0.91
N SER A 52 1.49 1.26 -0.47
CA SER A 52 0.45 0.25 -0.46
C SER A 52 -0.76 0.69 -1.29
N ILE A 53 -1.30 -0.25 -2.06
CA ILE A 53 -2.51 -0.08 -2.85
C ILE A 53 -3.60 -0.99 -2.30
N GLY A 54 -4.59 -0.43 -1.61
CA GLY A 54 -5.80 -1.14 -1.21
C GLY A 54 -6.61 -1.56 -2.43
N SER A 55 -6.78 -2.86 -2.64
CA SER A 55 -7.40 -3.42 -3.84
C SER A 55 -8.80 -3.99 -3.58
N GLY A 56 -8.96 -5.30 -3.56
CA GLY A 56 -10.21 -5.98 -3.24
C GLY A 56 -9.97 -7.48 -3.14
N GLY A 57 -11.03 -8.26 -2.99
CA GLY A 57 -10.94 -9.72 -2.98
C GLY A 57 -10.29 -10.28 -4.25
N THR A 58 -9.62 -11.43 -4.12
CA THR A 58 -8.85 -12.07 -5.20
C THR A 58 -9.68 -12.48 -6.42
N GLY A 59 -11.00 -12.63 -6.26
CA GLY A 59 -11.94 -12.88 -7.36
C GLY A 59 -12.49 -11.62 -8.05
N GLY A 60 -12.11 -10.43 -7.59
CA GLY A 60 -12.57 -9.15 -8.14
C GLY A 60 -11.58 -8.53 -9.12
N VAL A 61 -12.02 -7.47 -9.80
CA VAL A 61 -11.20 -6.75 -10.80
C VAL A 61 -10.09 -5.93 -10.17
N TYR A 62 -10.28 -5.42 -8.95
CA TYR A 62 -9.27 -4.58 -8.27
C TYR A 62 -7.98 -5.32 -7.97
N TYR A 63 -8.04 -6.61 -7.64
CA TYR A 63 -6.86 -7.39 -7.27
C TYR A 63 -5.82 -7.50 -8.40
N PRO A 64 -6.16 -7.99 -9.63
CA PRO A 64 -5.20 -8.03 -10.73
C PRO A 64 -4.76 -6.64 -11.20
N LEU A 65 -5.64 -5.63 -11.16
CA LEU A 65 -5.27 -4.25 -11.47
C LEU A 65 -4.26 -3.68 -10.46
N GLY A 66 -4.49 -3.90 -9.17
CA GLY A 66 -3.60 -3.48 -8.09
C GLY A 66 -2.23 -4.11 -8.21
N GLY A 67 -2.15 -5.41 -8.47
CA GLY A 67 -0.88 -6.09 -8.75
C GLY A 67 -0.16 -5.53 -9.98
N GLY A 68 -0.90 -5.25 -11.06
CA GLY A 68 -0.36 -4.63 -12.26
C GLY A 68 0.23 -3.24 -12.00
N PHE A 69 -0.49 -2.36 -11.29
CA PHE A 69 0.02 -1.05 -10.91
C PHE A 69 1.18 -1.13 -9.93
N ALA A 70 1.12 -1.99 -8.93
CA ALA A 70 2.20 -2.18 -7.96
C ALA A 70 3.51 -2.57 -8.66
N ASN A 71 3.45 -3.50 -9.61
CA ASN A 71 4.61 -3.90 -10.42
C ASN A 71 5.13 -2.74 -11.28
N LEU A 72 4.24 -2.05 -11.99
CA LEU A 72 4.62 -0.93 -12.86
C LEU A 72 5.25 0.22 -12.07
N LEU A 73 4.64 0.61 -10.96
CA LEU A 73 5.11 1.71 -10.12
C LEU A 73 6.42 1.36 -9.44
N SER A 74 6.58 0.14 -8.93
CA SER A 74 7.86 -0.34 -8.37
C SER A 74 9.00 -0.32 -9.39
N ALA A 75 8.70 -0.54 -10.67
CA ALA A 75 9.68 -0.51 -11.75
C ALA A 75 10.03 0.90 -12.24
N ARG A 76 9.11 1.87 -12.07
CA ARG A 76 9.23 3.23 -12.64
C ARG A 76 9.55 4.30 -11.62
N LEU A 77 9.20 4.11 -10.34
CA LEU A 77 9.46 5.06 -9.28
C LEU A 77 10.75 4.69 -8.54
N THR A 78 11.82 5.45 -8.82
CA THR A 78 13.09 5.32 -8.10
C THR A 78 12.90 5.58 -6.61
N GLY A 79 13.48 4.73 -5.76
CA GLY A 79 13.38 4.85 -4.30
C GLY A 79 12.06 4.37 -3.71
N TYR A 80 11.17 3.76 -4.51
CA TYR A 80 9.89 3.21 -4.03
C TYR A 80 9.74 1.71 -4.32
N GLN A 81 9.01 1.04 -3.45
CA GLN A 81 8.48 -0.30 -3.65
C GLN A 81 7.00 -0.24 -3.36
N VAL A 82 6.18 -0.75 -4.27
CA VAL A 82 4.72 -0.68 -4.17
C VAL A 82 4.15 -2.09 -4.06
N THR A 83 3.22 -2.30 -3.14
CA THR A 83 2.50 -3.57 -2.97
C THR A 83 1.00 -3.37 -3.12
N SER A 84 0.30 -4.42 -3.54
CA SER A 84 -1.16 -4.45 -3.61
C SER A 84 -1.68 -5.31 -2.48
N GLU A 85 -2.63 -4.77 -1.73
CA GLU A 85 -3.19 -5.42 -0.54
C GLU A 85 -4.60 -5.93 -0.84
N VAL A 86 -4.91 -7.16 -0.41
CA VAL A 86 -6.27 -7.72 -0.49
C VAL A 86 -7.12 -7.06 0.57
N THR A 87 -8.28 -6.53 0.18
CA THR A 87 -9.19 -5.80 1.07
C THR A 87 -10.64 -6.20 0.85
N GLY A 88 -11.54 -5.67 1.67
CA GLY A 88 -13.00 -5.80 1.48
C GLY A 88 -13.55 -5.06 0.26
N GLY A 89 -12.79 -4.12 -0.31
CA GLY A 89 -13.19 -3.29 -1.44
C GLY A 89 -13.26 -1.80 -1.08
N SER A 90 -14.11 -1.04 -1.80
CA SER A 90 -14.09 0.43 -1.80
C SER A 90 -14.24 1.08 -0.41
N VAL A 91 -15.16 0.62 0.44
CA VAL A 91 -15.40 1.26 1.75
C VAL A 91 -14.21 1.02 2.68
N ASP A 92 -13.66 -0.20 2.64
CA ASP A 92 -12.48 -0.57 3.40
C ASP A 92 -11.25 0.22 2.95
N ASN A 93 -11.02 0.29 1.63
CA ASN A 93 -9.93 1.06 1.03
C ASN A 93 -9.99 2.55 1.40
N LEU A 94 -11.18 3.16 1.34
CA LEU A 94 -11.36 4.57 1.71
C LEU A 94 -11.02 4.81 3.18
N LYS A 95 -11.41 3.90 4.08
CA LYS A 95 -11.05 3.97 5.51
C LYS A 95 -9.55 3.82 5.72
N LEU A 96 -8.92 2.84 5.07
CA LEU A 96 -7.46 2.62 5.15
C LEU A 96 -6.67 3.83 4.65
N VAL A 97 -7.08 4.44 3.54
CA VAL A 97 -6.44 5.67 3.03
C VAL A 97 -6.73 6.85 3.96
N GLY A 98 -7.97 6.98 4.46
CA GLY A 98 -8.35 8.03 5.40
C GLY A 98 -7.59 7.98 6.72
N SER A 99 -7.20 6.79 7.19
CA SER A 99 -6.37 6.58 8.39
C SER A 99 -4.86 6.56 8.12
N ALA A 100 -4.43 6.81 6.87
CA ALA A 100 -3.05 6.67 6.42
C ALA A 100 -2.43 5.27 6.67
N SER A 101 -3.28 4.25 6.77
CA SER A 101 -2.86 2.84 6.85
C SER A 101 -2.65 2.21 5.47
N ALA A 102 -3.22 2.83 4.43
CA ALA A 102 -2.86 2.61 3.03
C ALA A 102 -2.56 3.95 2.34
N ASP A 103 -1.71 3.93 1.31
CA ASP A 103 -1.33 5.16 0.59
C ASP A 103 -2.30 5.47 -0.56
N ILE A 104 -2.73 4.42 -1.27
CA ILE A 104 -3.61 4.48 -2.42
C ILE A 104 -4.68 3.41 -2.25
N GLY A 105 -5.89 3.64 -2.77
CA GLY A 105 -6.95 2.64 -2.74
C GLY A 105 -7.87 2.76 -3.95
N PHE A 106 -8.34 1.61 -4.46
CA PHE A 106 -9.42 1.61 -5.43
C PHE A 106 -10.75 1.88 -4.73
N ALA A 107 -11.60 2.71 -5.33
CA ALA A 107 -12.93 2.96 -4.82
C ALA A 107 -13.89 3.31 -5.96
N MET A 108 -15.18 3.06 -5.72
CA MET A 108 -16.24 3.56 -6.59
C MET A 108 -16.52 5.05 -6.30
N ALA A 109 -16.99 5.77 -7.31
CA ALA A 109 -17.14 7.23 -7.26
C ALA A 109 -18.20 7.68 -6.24
N ASP A 110 -19.30 6.92 -6.13
CA ASP A 110 -20.36 7.09 -5.14
C ASP A 110 -19.84 6.92 -3.70
N ALA A 111 -19.15 5.81 -3.41
CA ALA A 111 -18.57 5.58 -2.09
C ALA A 111 -17.52 6.64 -1.73
N THR A 112 -16.72 7.08 -2.72
CA THR A 112 -15.73 8.16 -2.54
C THR A 112 -16.42 9.49 -2.23
N TRP A 113 -17.54 9.78 -2.88
CA TRP A 113 -18.33 10.98 -2.65
C TRP A 113 -18.93 10.99 -1.24
N ASP A 114 -19.44 9.85 -0.78
CA ASP A 114 -19.97 9.70 0.57
C ASP A 114 -18.87 9.81 1.63
N ALA A 115 -17.69 9.23 1.39
CA ALA A 115 -16.53 9.36 2.27
C ALA A 115 -16.04 10.81 2.39
N PHE A 116 -15.95 11.52 1.27
CA PHE A 116 -15.54 12.92 1.25
C PHE A 116 -16.53 13.83 1.99
N ASN A 117 -17.82 13.52 1.93
CA ASN A 117 -18.87 14.30 2.59
C ASN A 117 -19.25 13.80 4.00
N GLY A 118 -18.79 12.61 4.41
CA GLY A 118 -19.12 11.99 5.70
C GLY A 118 -20.58 11.50 5.76
N ARG A 119 -21.00 10.72 4.76
CA ARG A 119 -22.38 10.21 4.59
C ARG A 119 -22.42 8.68 4.59
N ASP A 120 -23.61 8.10 4.80
CA ASP A 120 -23.88 6.66 4.81
C ASP A 120 -22.83 5.86 5.63
N LYS A 121 -21.95 5.08 4.98
CA LYS A 121 -20.94 4.25 5.66
C LYS A 121 -19.82 5.04 6.35
N PHE A 122 -19.84 6.36 6.21
CA PHE A 122 -18.87 7.32 6.74
C PHE A 122 -19.53 8.36 7.65
N GLU A 123 -20.74 8.07 8.16
CA GLU A 123 -21.29 8.84 9.28
C GLU A 123 -20.32 8.83 10.47
N GLY A 124 -20.10 10.01 11.05
CA GLY A 124 -19.10 10.20 12.12
C GLY A 124 -17.83 10.93 11.67
N GLY A 125 -17.60 11.12 10.36
CA GLY A 125 -16.53 12.02 9.91
C GLY A 125 -16.19 11.93 8.43
N LYS A 126 -15.81 13.07 7.85
CA LYS A 126 -15.27 13.16 6.49
C LYS A 126 -13.87 12.55 6.44
N LEU A 127 -13.57 11.82 5.38
CA LEU A 127 -12.23 11.31 5.15
C LEU A 127 -11.41 12.27 4.25
N PRO A 128 -10.13 12.53 4.56
CA PRO A 128 -9.28 13.44 3.79
C PRO A 128 -8.75 12.81 2.49
N VAL A 129 -9.62 12.19 1.70
CA VAL A 129 -9.25 11.47 0.48
C VAL A 129 -9.24 12.37 -0.75
N ARG A 130 -8.47 12.00 -1.77
CA ARG A 130 -8.40 12.67 -3.08
C ARG A 130 -8.40 11.64 -4.21
N THR A 131 -9.11 11.95 -5.29
CA THR A 131 -9.13 11.11 -6.49
C THR A 131 -7.88 11.36 -7.33
N LEU A 132 -7.16 10.30 -7.68
CA LEU A 132 -5.98 10.37 -8.56
C LEU A 132 -6.35 10.19 -10.03
N ALA A 133 -7.22 9.22 -10.34
CA ALA A 133 -7.65 8.90 -11.69
C ALA A 133 -9.00 8.18 -11.69
N VAL A 134 -9.74 8.30 -12.80
CA VAL A 134 -10.91 7.48 -13.12
C VAL A 134 -10.47 6.41 -14.11
N LEU A 135 -10.67 5.14 -13.76
CA LEU A 135 -10.07 4.02 -14.51
C LEU A 135 -11.02 3.42 -15.54
N TYR A 136 -12.25 3.08 -15.13
CA TYR A 136 -13.24 2.45 -15.99
C TYR A 136 -14.66 2.66 -15.43
N PRO A 137 -15.71 2.60 -16.27
CA PRO A 137 -17.09 2.59 -15.81
C PRO A 137 -17.44 1.24 -15.17
N ASN A 138 -17.97 1.26 -13.95
CA ASN A 138 -18.47 0.06 -13.28
C ASN A 138 -20.01 0.06 -13.36
N HIS A 139 -20.59 -0.98 -13.95
CA HIS A 139 -22.04 -1.15 -14.01
C HIS A 139 -22.49 -2.11 -12.92
N MET A 140 -23.60 -1.80 -12.26
CA MET A 140 -24.23 -2.71 -11.32
C MET A 140 -24.87 -3.88 -12.07
N HIS A 141 -24.49 -5.09 -11.69
CA HIS A 141 -24.98 -6.33 -12.30
C HIS A 141 -25.91 -7.05 -11.31
N ALA A 142 -27.19 -7.16 -11.66
CA ALA A 142 -28.13 -8.04 -10.99
C ALA A 142 -28.28 -9.31 -11.85
N VAL A 143 -27.79 -10.44 -11.35
CA VAL A 143 -27.75 -11.71 -12.10
C VAL A 143 -28.61 -12.75 -11.40
N THR A 144 -29.38 -13.47 -12.19
CA THR A 144 -30.15 -14.64 -11.76
C THR A 144 -29.90 -15.81 -12.71
N VAL A 145 -30.23 -17.02 -12.27
CA VAL A 145 -30.21 -18.20 -13.12
C VAL A 145 -31.56 -18.37 -13.82
N GLU A 146 -31.53 -18.98 -15.01
CA GLU A 146 -32.74 -19.36 -15.72
C GLU A 146 -33.61 -20.29 -14.85
N GLY A 147 -34.93 -20.16 -14.97
CA GLY A 147 -35.88 -20.95 -14.18
C GLY A 147 -36.06 -20.50 -12.72
N ALA A 148 -35.32 -19.49 -12.23
CA ALA A 148 -35.49 -18.96 -10.87
C ALA A 148 -36.77 -18.14 -10.67
N GLY A 149 -37.50 -17.84 -11.76
CA GLY A 149 -38.72 -17.02 -11.71
C GLY A 149 -38.46 -15.56 -11.33
N ILE A 150 -37.28 -15.03 -11.67
CA ILE A 150 -36.89 -13.63 -11.42
C ILE A 150 -36.67 -12.98 -12.78
N ALA A 151 -37.55 -12.06 -13.17
CA ALA A 151 -37.44 -11.29 -14.41
C ALA A 151 -37.31 -9.78 -14.14
N THR A 152 -37.76 -9.35 -12.96
CA THR A 152 -37.77 -7.96 -12.51
C THR A 152 -37.15 -7.85 -11.12
N MET A 153 -36.76 -6.63 -10.72
CA MET A 153 -36.22 -6.39 -9.38
C MET A 153 -37.23 -6.66 -8.27
N GLN A 154 -38.53 -6.58 -8.55
CA GLN A 154 -39.59 -6.85 -7.60
C GLN A 154 -39.67 -8.34 -7.24
N ASP A 155 -39.27 -9.22 -8.17
CA ASP A 155 -39.34 -10.68 -8.01
C ASP A 155 -38.33 -11.23 -7.00
N ILE A 156 -37.34 -10.43 -6.58
CA ILE A 156 -36.35 -10.81 -5.57
C ILE A 156 -36.93 -10.82 -4.16
N LYS A 157 -38.13 -10.26 -3.96
CA LYS A 157 -38.77 -10.20 -2.63
C LYS A 157 -39.00 -11.61 -2.09
N GLY A 158 -38.49 -11.88 -0.89
CA GLY A 158 -38.58 -13.19 -0.26
C GLY A 158 -37.63 -14.24 -0.85
N LYS A 159 -36.75 -13.86 -1.78
CA LYS A 159 -35.67 -14.72 -2.28
C LYS A 159 -34.39 -14.50 -1.48
N ARG A 160 -33.47 -15.47 -1.55
CA ARG A 160 -32.12 -15.32 -1.03
C ARG A 160 -31.28 -14.53 -2.04
N VAL A 161 -30.81 -13.36 -1.64
CA VAL A 161 -30.04 -12.44 -2.50
C VAL A 161 -28.63 -12.32 -1.95
N SER A 162 -27.63 -12.42 -2.83
CA SER A 162 -26.25 -12.06 -2.52
C SER A 162 -26.06 -10.56 -2.75
N VAL A 163 -25.55 -9.84 -1.75
CA VAL A 163 -25.30 -8.38 -1.80
C VAL A 163 -23.81 -8.04 -1.93
N GLY A 164 -22.97 -9.05 -2.14
CA GLY A 164 -21.51 -8.89 -2.16
C GLY A 164 -20.87 -9.02 -0.77
N SER A 165 -19.56 -8.80 -0.74
CA SER A 165 -18.72 -8.97 0.45
C SER A 165 -18.81 -7.76 1.40
N PRO A 166 -18.62 -7.94 2.72
CA PRO A 166 -18.51 -6.81 3.64
C PRO A 166 -17.43 -5.80 3.21
N GLY A 167 -17.78 -4.51 3.17
CA GLY A 167 -16.86 -3.44 2.79
C GLY A 167 -16.71 -3.23 1.27
N SER A 168 -17.40 -4.02 0.44
CA SER A 168 -17.59 -3.69 -0.97
C SER A 168 -18.53 -2.48 -1.11
N ALA A 169 -18.66 -1.97 -2.32
CA ALA A 169 -19.63 -0.92 -2.63
C ALA A 169 -20.82 -1.45 -3.46
N THR A 170 -21.09 -2.76 -3.39
CA THR A 170 -22.24 -3.41 -4.06
C THR A 170 -23.45 -3.55 -3.15
#